data_AF-A0A1C1CY28-F1
#
_entry.id   AF-A0A1C1CY28-F1
#
_cell.length_a   1.000
_cell.length_b   1.000
_cell.length_c   1.000
_cell.angle_alpha   90.00
_cell.angle_beta   90.00
_cell.angle_gamma   90.00
#
_symmetry.space_group_name_H-M   'P 1'
#
loop_
_entity.id
_entity.type
_entity.pdbx_description
1 polymer ?
#
loop_
_entity_poly.entity_id
_entity_poly.type
_entity_poly.pdbx_seq_one_letter_code
_entity_poly.pdbx_strand_id
1 'polypeptide(L)'
;MTTIPPQVAVVDFHHARGPEVEFWINEDGRTLSKRNDWSLLPFMALSDGAHAMAEEFSYFTLLDKRDTAAADDTHSHAASSRPTSLFGISCTRQIRSERLKRRSVDVTRSTVQKAVVVVSPTARGMGELRERLGAVTAAWFAQE
;
A
#
# COMPACT_ATOMS: atom_id res chain seq x y z
N MET A 1 -20.51 7.27 10.18
CA MET A 1 -19.39 6.34 9.88
C MET A 1 -18.10 7.14 10.05
N THR A 2 -17.24 6.79 10.99
CA THR A 2 -15.92 7.40 11.11
C THR A 2 -15.11 7.02 9.87
N THR A 3 -14.90 7.99 8.97
CA THR A 3 -14.06 7.78 7.79
C THR A 3 -12.60 7.89 8.21
N ILE A 4 -11.85 6.80 8.09
CA ILE A 4 -10.41 6.81 8.32
C ILE A 4 -9.77 7.67 7.21
N PRO A 5 -8.84 8.59 7.52
CA PRO A 5 -8.13 9.34 6.50
C PRO A 5 -7.33 8.40 5.59
N PRO A 6 -7.03 8.78 4.34
CA PRO A 6 -6.21 7.96 3.46
C PRO A 6 -4.88 7.57 4.11
N GLN A 7 -4.52 6.29 4.02
CA GLN A 7 -3.29 5.75 4.59
C GLN A 7 -2.27 5.52 3.48
N VAL A 8 -1.00 5.78 3.76
CA VAL A 8 0.07 5.67 2.78
C VAL A 8 1.13 4.69 3.28
N ALA A 9 1.57 3.80 2.40
CA ALA A 9 2.62 2.83 2.66
C ALA A 9 3.64 2.79 1.51
N VAL A 10 4.85 2.35 1.83
CA VAL A 10 5.87 1.99 0.85
C VAL A 10 6.05 0.48 0.88
N VAL A 11 5.98 -0.13 -0.29
CA VAL A 11 6.26 -1.55 -0.50
C VAL A 11 7.58 -1.68 -1.25
N ASP A 12 8.49 -2.49 -0.70
CA ASP A 12 9.77 -2.84 -1.30
C ASP A 12 9.71 -4.23 -1.93
N PHE A 13 10.60 -4.49 -2.88
CA PHE A 13 10.82 -5.83 -3.40
C PHE A 13 12.17 -6.38 -2.95
N HIS A 14 12.14 -7.37 -2.06
CA HIS A 14 13.35 -8.09 -1.68
C HIS A 14 13.53 -9.35 -2.55
N HIS A 15 14.65 -9.45 -3.27
CA HIS A 15 14.88 -10.51 -4.26
C HIS A 15 14.71 -11.96 -3.77
N ALA A 16 14.93 -12.23 -2.46
CA ALA A 16 14.76 -13.56 -1.87
C ALA A 16 13.44 -13.76 -1.11
N ARG A 17 12.76 -12.67 -0.70
CA ARG A 17 11.54 -12.74 0.14
C ARG A 17 10.28 -12.33 -0.60
N GLY A 18 10.43 -11.61 -1.71
CA GLY A 18 9.35 -11.01 -2.48
C GLY A 18 8.97 -9.61 -1.98
N PRO A 19 7.78 -9.13 -2.38
CA PRO A 19 7.20 -7.88 -1.92
C PRO A 19 6.98 -7.83 -0.40
N GLU A 20 7.40 -6.75 0.24
CA GLU A 20 7.18 -6.51 1.67
C GLU A 20 6.85 -5.05 1.96
N VAL A 21 6.00 -4.78 2.96
CA VAL A 21 5.79 -3.39 3.41
C VAL A 21 7.05 -2.92 4.13
N GLU A 22 7.72 -1.92 3.57
CA GLU A 22 8.91 -1.31 4.17
C GLU A 22 8.50 -0.44 5.37
N PHE A 23 7.52 0.44 5.17
CA PHE A 23 6.94 1.25 6.23
C PHE A 23 5.57 1.83 5.86
N TRP A 24 4.82 2.22 6.88
CA TRP A 24 3.65 3.08 6.77
C TRP A 24 4.04 4.51 7.14
N ILE A 25 3.46 5.50 6.47
CA ILE A 25 3.69 6.92 6.79
C ILE A 25 3.11 7.27 8.16
N ASN A 26 1.94 6.71 8.49
CA ASN A 26 1.26 6.91 9.76
C ASN A 26 1.08 5.58 10.50
N GLU A 27 1.23 5.57 11.83
CA GLU A 27 1.03 4.37 12.65
C GLU A 27 -0.42 3.87 12.59
N ASP A 28 -1.39 4.75 12.32
CA ASP A 28 -2.78 4.38 12.05
C ASP A 28 -2.91 3.38 10.90
N GLY A 29 -2.17 3.61 9.80
CA GLY A 29 -2.14 2.71 8.65
C GLY A 29 -1.54 1.35 9.01
N ARG A 30 -0.47 1.33 9.80
CA ARG A 30 0.13 0.08 10.31
C ARG A 30 -0.83 -0.69 11.22
N THR A 31 -1.51 0.01 12.11
CA THR A 31 -2.49 -0.55 13.05
C THR A 31 -3.70 -1.10 12.29
N LEU A 32 -4.20 -0.36 11.30
CA LEU A 32 -5.28 -0.77 10.41
C LEU A 32 -4.91 -2.02 9.62
N SER A 33 -3.70 -2.06 9.04
CA SER A 33 -3.19 -3.21 8.30
C SER A 33 -3.09 -4.47 9.15
N LYS A 34 -2.59 -4.35 10.40
CA LYS A 34 -2.48 -5.47 11.33
C LYS A 34 -3.84 -5.98 11.78
N ARG A 35 -4.74 -5.09 12.17
CA ARG A 35 -6.11 -5.44 12.60
C ARG A 35 -6.85 -6.22 11.51
N ASN A 36 -6.65 -5.83 10.25
CA ASN A 36 -7.35 -6.42 9.12
C ASN A 36 -6.64 -7.61 8.45
N ASP A 37 -5.40 -7.92 8.85
CA ASP A 37 -4.55 -8.95 8.22
C ASP A 37 -4.35 -8.69 6.71
N TRP A 38 -3.80 -7.53 6.37
CA TRP A 38 -3.47 -7.19 4.97
C TRP A 38 -2.13 -7.78 4.52
N SER A 39 -1.87 -9.05 4.84
CA SER A 39 -0.64 -9.76 4.50
C SER A 39 -0.37 -9.85 2.99
N LEU A 40 -1.41 -9.84 2.16
CA LEU A 40 -1.30 -9.87 0.69
C LEU A 40 -1.15 -8.49 0.03
N LEU A 41 -1.25 -7.39 0.78
CA LEU A 41 -1.13 -6.04 0.23
C LEU A 41 0.15 -5.83 -0.60
N PRO A 42 1.35 -6.26 -0.15
CA PRO A 42 2.56 -6.12 -0.94
C PRO A 42 2.48 -6.74 -2.34
N PHE A 43 1.88 -7.92 -2.46
CA PHE A 43 1.72 -8.63 -3.74
C PHE A 43 0.68 -7.98 -4.65
N MET A 44 -0.35 -7.34 -4.08
CA MET A 44 -1.31 -6.56 -4.86
C MET A 44 -0.71 -5.22 -5.33
N ALA A 45 0.19 -4.63 -4.54
CA ALA A 45 0.83 -3.36 -4.83
C ALA A 45 1.98 -3.46 -5.85
N LEU A 46 2.70 -4.59 -5.87
CA LEU A 46 3.76 -4.93 -6.81
C LEU A 46 3.34 -6.13 -7.65
N SER A 47 2.63 -5.89 -8.76
CA SER A 47 2.33 -6.91 -9.75
C SER A 47 3.62 -7.46 -10.38
N ASP A 48 3.65 -8.75 -10.69
CA ASP A 48 4.83 -9.43 -11.24
C ASP A 48 5.31 -8.79 -12.56
N GLY A 49 4.41 -8.22 -13.37
CA GLY A 49 4.72 -7.55 -14.64
C GLY A 49 5.42 -6.19 -14.53
N ALA A 50 5.49 -5.58 -13.34
CA ALA A 50 5.93 -4.19 -13.17
C ALA A 50 7.41 -3.93 -13.45
N HIS A 51 8.22 -4.99 -13.54
CA HIS A 51 9.64 -4.88 -13.89
C HIS A 51 9.85 -4.44 -15.35
N ALA A 52 8.88 -4.64 -16.24
CA ALA A 52 8.97 -4.26 -17.65
C ALA A 52 8.61 -2.79 -17.91
N MET A 53 8.06 -2.09 -16.92
CA MET A 53 7.59 -0.71 -17.07
C MET A 53 8.43 0.26 -16.25
N ALA A 54 8.51 1.51 -16.72
CA ALA A 54 9.09 2.59 -15.93
C ALA A 54 8.15 3.05 -14.79
N GLU A 55 6.84 2.90 -15.02
CA GLU A 55 5.75 3.22 -14.12
C GLU A 55 4.59 2.24 -14.35
N GLU A 56 4.02 1.70 -13.28
CA GLU A 56 2.79 0.90 -13.33
C GLU A 56 1.85 1.31 -12.18
N PHE A 57 0.55 1.26 -12.44
CA PHE A 57 -0.48 1.45 -11.43
C PHE A 57 -1.27 0.16 -11.19
N SER A 58 -1.45 -0.21 -9.92
CA SER A 58 -2.35 -1.30 -9.53
C SER A 58 -3.51 -0.76 -8.72
N TYR A 59 -4.69 -1.37 -8.89
CA TYR A 59 -5.91 -1.05 -8.15
C TYR A 59 -6.42 -2.33 -7.48
N PHE A 60 -6.74 -2.24 -6.20
CA PHE A 60 -7.20 -3.39 -5.43
C PHE A 60 -8.14 -2.97 -4.32
N THR A 61 -8.83 -3.94 -3.73
CA THR A 61 -9.70 -3.71 -2.58
C THR A 61 -9.13 -4.41 -1.36
N LEU A 62 -9.26 -3.77 -0.20
CA LEU A 62 -8.86 -4.31 1.10
C LEU A 62 -10.08 -4.46 1.99
N LEU A 63 -10.15 -5.54 2.75
CA LEU A 63 -11.22 -5.74 3.72
C LEU A 63 -10.94 -4.94 4.99
N ASP A 64 -11.92 -4.16 5.43
CA ASP A 64 -11.97 -3.53 6.75
C ASP A 64 -12.95 -4.32 7.64
N LYS A 65 -12.38 -5.23 8.42
CA LYS A 65 -12.96 -5.89 9.59
C LYS A 65 -13.11 -4.85 10.70
N ARG A 66 -14.04 -3.90 10.54
CA ARG A 66 -14.49 -3.04 11.65
C ARG A 66 -14.87 -3.93 12.83
N ASP A 67 -14.80 -3.44 14.07
CA ASP A 67 -14.99 -4.24 15.29
C ASP A 67 -16.20 -5.17 15.18
N THR A 68 -15.93 -6.41 14.77
CA THR A 68 -16.84 -7.56 14.87
C THR A 68 -16.71 -8.21 16.24
N ALA A 69 -15.67 -7.87 17.00
CA ALA A 69 -15.36 -8.45 18.32
C ALA A 69 -16.35 -8.03 19.43
N ALA A 70 -17.11 -6.94 19.25
CA ALA A 70 -18.14 -6.53 20.21
C ALA A 70 -19.50 -7.21 19.99
N ALA A 71 -19.62 -8.13 19.01
CA ALA A 71 -20.90 -8.75 18.64
C ALA A 71 -21.09 -10.18 19.16
N ASP A 72 -20.19 -10.71 20.01
CA ASP A 72 -20.36 -12.03 20.64
C ASP A 72 -21.00 -11.98 22.03
N ASP A 73 -21.32 -10.79 22.55
CA ASP A 73 -22.00 -10.62 23.85
C ASP A 73 -23.37 -9.94 23.67
N THR A 74 -24.43 -10.72 23.89
CA THR A 74 -25.76 -10.28 24.37
C THR A 74 -26.51 -9.15 23.63
N HIS A 75 -27.53 -9.53 22.86
CA HIS A 75 -28.83 -8.84 22.71
C HIS A 75 -28.89 -7.29 22.61
N SER A 76 -27.94 -6.64 21.95
CA SER A 76 -28.09 -5.22 21.59
C SER A 76 -28.22 -5.06 20.07
N HIS A 77 -29.31 -4.41 19.63
CA HIS A 77 -29.52 -3.95 18.26
C HIS A 77 -28.53 -2.84 17.83
N ALA A 78 -27.35 -2.76 18.45
CA ALA A 78 -26.30 -1.83 18.08
C ALA A 78 -25.70 -2.30 16.76
N ALA A 79 -26.11 -1.62 15.67
CA ALA A 79 -25.66 -1.78 14.29
C ALA A 79 -24.38 -2.62 14.16
N SER A 80 -24.55 -3.93 13.95
CA SER A 80 -23.48 -4.85 13.55
C SER A 80 -22.63 -4.13 12.51
N SER A 81 -21.38 -3.83 12.86
CA SER A 81 -20.51 -3.05 12.00
C SER A 81 -20.09 -3.95 10.84
N ARG A 82 -20.91 -3.99 9.78
CA ARG A 82 -20.70 -4.88 8.64
C ARG A 82 -19.31 -4.60 8.06
N PRO A 83 -18.52 -5.64 7.74
CA PRO A 83 -17.24 -5.46 7.06
C PRO A 83 -17.41 -4.57 5.81
N THR A 84 -16.45 -3.68 5.59
CA THR A 84 -16.44 -2.76 4.44
C THR A 84 -15.22 -2.95 3.58
N SER A 85 -15.29 -2.51 2.33
CA SER A 85 -14.13 -2.47 1.44
C SER A 85 -13.48 -1.09 1.49
N LEU A 86 -12.16 -1.08 1.63
CA LEU A 86 -11.30 0.05 1.33
C LEU A 86 -10.70 -0.15 -0.07
N PHE A 87 -10.25 0.95 -0.67
CA PHE A 87 -9.74 0.99 -2.02
C PHE A 87 -8.25 1.33 -1.99
N GLY A 88 -7.43 0.44 -2.54
CA GLY A 88 -6.00 0.62 -2.71
C GLY A 88 -5.66 1.04 -4.13
N ILE A 89 -4.73 1.98 -4.25
CA ILE A 89 -4.02 2.28 -5.49
C ILE A 89 -2.52 2.26 -5.19
N SER A 90 -1.72 1.64 -6.04
CA SER A 90 -0.26 1.72 -5.98
C SER A 90 0.31 2.36 -7.24
N CYS A 91 1.47 3.00 -7.11
CA CYS A 91 2.33 3.38 -8.21
C CYS A 91 3.70 2.74 -8.00
N THR A 92 4.09 1.88 -8.92
CA THR A 92 5.38 1.20 -8.92
C THR A 92 6.36 1.92 -9.80
N ARG A 93 7.61 2.06 -9.32
CA ARG A 93 8.74 2.52 -10.12
C ARG A 93 9.99 1.71 -9.78
N GLN A 94 10.96 1.78 -10.67
CA GLN A 94 12.26 1.14 -10.50
C GLN A 94 13.41 2.13 -10.74
N ILE A 95 14.52 1.91 -10.05
CA ILE A 95 15.77 2.64 -10.20
C ILE A 95 16.92 1.66 -10.33
N ARG A 96 17.91 2.00 -11.16
CA ARG A 96 19.15 1.21 -11.21
C ARG A 96 19.91 1.33 -9.90
N SER A 97 20.42 0.22 -9.40
CA SER A 97 21.15 0.17 -8.13
C SER A 97 22.39 1.05 -8.14
N GLU A 98 22.98 1.32 -9.31
CA GLU A 98 24.10 2.28 -9.45
C GLU A 98 23.71 3.73 -9.15
N ARG A 99 22.41 4.08 -9.24
CA ARG A 99 21.90 5.43 -8.99
C ARG A 99 21.40 5.63 -7.56
N LEU A 100 21.49 4.62 -6.69
CA LEU A 100 21.09 4.74 -5.30
C LEU A 100 22.08 5.61 -4.54
N LYS A 101 21.62 6.67 -3.87
CA LYS A 101 22.45 7.50 -2.98
C LYS A 101 23.10 6.69 -1.86
N ARG A 102 22.35 5.71 -1.35
CA ARG A 102 22.78 4.78 -0.29
C ARG A 102 22.39 3.38 -0.72
N ARG A 103 23.40 2.60 -1.16
CA ARG A 103 23.22 1.20 -1.51
C ARG A 103 23.46 0.34 -0.26
N SER A 104 22.41 -0.32 0.21
CA SER A 104 22.52 -1.30 1.28
C SER A 104 23.06 -2.64 0.77
N VAL A 105 23.60 -3.47 1.66
CA VAL A 105 24.28 -4.74 1.33
C VAL A 105 23.35 -5.81 0.75
N ASP A 106 22.06 -5.71 1.07
CA ASP A 106 20.98 -6.56 0.56
C ASP A 106 20.56 -6.22 -0.88
N VAL A 107 21.00 -5.08 -1.42
CA VAL A 107 20.79 -4.71 -2.83
C VAL A 107 21.79 -5.44 -3.73
N THR A 108 21.45 -6.68 -4.07
CA THR A 108 22.24 -7.58 -4.92
C THR A 108 21.84 -7.54 -6.40
N ARG A 109 20.62 -7.05 -6.71
CA ARG A 109 20.14 -6.87 -8.10
C ARG A 109 20.61 -5.55 -8.71
N SER A 110 20.55 -5.45 -10.03
CA SER A 110 20.85 -4.23 -10.80
C SER A 110 19.75 -3.17 -10.70
N THR A 111 18.56 -3.53 -10.23
CA THR A 111 17.44 -2.61 -10.01
C THR A 111 16.83 -2.78 -8.62
N VAL A 112 16.38 -1.67 -8.06
CA VAL A 112 15.49 -1.62 -6.89
C VAL A 112 14.12 -1.18 -7.38
N GLN A 113 13.09 -1.92 -6.97
CA GLN A 113 11.70 -1.68 -7.33
C GLN A 113 10.90 -1.42 -6.07
N LYS A 114 10.15 -0.32 -6.05
CA LYS A 114 9.28 0.04 -4.92
C LYS A 114 7.94 0.54 -5.44
N ALA A 115 6.93 0.42 -4.59
CA ALA A 115 5.61 0.99 -4.82
C ALA A 115 5.20 1.92 -3.69
N VAL A 116 4.65 3.09 -4.04
CA VAL A 116 3.91 3.92 -3.08
C VAL A 116 2.44 3.50 -3.18
N VAL A 117 1.86 3.17 -2.04
CA VAL A 117 0.49 2.67 -1.91
C VAL A 117 -0.35 3.69 -1.16
N VAL A 118 -1.56 3.96 -1.65
CA VAL A 118 -2.58 4.74 -0.94
C VAL A 118 -3.80 3.87 -0.73
N VAL A 119 -4.28 3.80 0.51
CA VAL A 119 -5.53 3.14 0.90
C VAL A 119 -6.55 4.19 1.30
N SER A 120 -7.71 4.17 0.66
CA SER A 120 -8.78 5.16 0.81
C SER A 120 -10.10 4.49 1.21
N PRO A 121 -10.95 5.14 2.04
CA PRO A 121 -12.31 4.66 2.34
C PRO A 121 -13.29 4.81 1.17
N THR A 122 -12.91 5.51 0.09
CA THR A 122 -13.78 5.75 -1.06
C THR A 122 -13.02 5.65 -2.38
N ALA A 123 -13.71 5.18 -3.42
CA ALA A 123 -13.22 5.21 -4.80
C ALA A 123 -13.38 6.58 -5.47
N ARG A 124 -14.10 7.53 -4.84
CA ARG A 124 -14.27 8.88 -5.39
C ARG A 124 -12.92 9.59 -5.47
N GLY A 125 -12.61 10.18 -6.63
CA GLY A 125 -11.36 10.90 -6.85
C GLY A 125 -10.15 10.00 -7.17
N MET A 126 -10.33 8.70 -7.40
CA MET A 126 -9.21 7.79 -7.69
C MET A 126 -8.40 8.20 -8.94
N GLY A 127 -9.05 8.81 -9.93
CA GLY A 127 -8.36 9.35 -11.12
C GLY A 127 -7.37 10.47 -10.78
N GLU A 128 -7.79 11.45 -9.98
CA GLU A 128 -6.91 12.53 -9.50
C GLU A 128 -5.82 11.96 -8.57
N LEU A 129 -6.17 10.99 -7.72
CA LEU A 129 -5.22 10.32 -6.85
C LEU A 129 -4.13 9.61 -7.64
N ARG A 130 -4.46 8.98 -8.77
CA ARG A 130 -3.49 8.34 -9.68
C ARG A 130 -2.45 9.35 -10.17
N GLU A 131 -2.88 10.51 -10.66
CA GLU A 131 -1.97 11.55 -11.17
C GLU A 131 -1.03 12.06 -10.06
N ARG A 132 -1.58 12.37 -8.88
CA ARG A 132 -0.81 12.83 -7.73
C ARG A 132 0.16 11.76 -7.24
N LEU A 133 -0.29 10.50 -7.18
CA LEU A 133 0.53 9.37 -6.74
C LEU A 133 1.70 9.12 -7.71
N GLY A 134 1.45 9.19 -9.02
CA GLY A 134 2.49 9.10 -10.04
C GLY A 134 3.54 10.21 -9.87
N ALA A 135 3.09 11.47 -9.72
CA ALA A 135 3.99 12.60 -9.52
C ALA A 135 4.83 12.49 -8.24
N VAL A 136 4.23 12.10 -7.11
CA VAL A 136 4.94 11.91 -5.83
C VAL A 136 5.95 10.76 -5.93
N THR A 137 5.56 9.64 -6.54
CA THR A 137 6.45 8.49 -6.71
C THR A 137 7.62 8.84 -7.63
N ALA A 138 7.37 9.58 -8.70
CA ALA A 138 8.41 10.08 -9.59
C ALA A 138 9.39 11.00 -8.86
N ALA A 139 8.88 11.99 -8.12
CA ALA A 139 9.69 12.92 -7.34
C ALA A 139 10.53 12.19 -6.28
N TRP A 140 9.97 11.20 -5.60
CA TRP A 140 10.68 10.40 -4.60
C TRP A 140 11.87 9.64 -5.21
N PHE A 141 11.69 9.04 -6.39
CA PHE A 141 12.75 8.36 -7.12
C PHE A 141 13.80 9.30 -7.75
N ALA A 142 13.45 10.58 -7.94
CA ALA A 142 14.31 11.59 -8.53
C ALA A 142 15.09 12.42 -7.51
N GLN A 143 14.98 12.12 -6.21
CA GLN A 143 15.73 12.84 -5.18
C GLN A 143 17.24 12.66 -5.42
N GLU A 144 18.01 13.76 -5.35
CA GLU A 144 19.49 13.83 -5.47
C GLU A 144 20.21 13.96 -4.13
#